data_AF-A0A924NPD5-F1
#
_entry.id   AF-A0A924NPD5-F1
#
_cell.length_a   1.000
_cell.length_b   1.000
_cell.length_c   1.000
_cell.angle_alpha   90.00
_cell.angle_beta   90.00
_cell.angle_gamma   90.00
#
_symmetry.space_group_name_H-M   'P 1'
#
loop_
_entity.id
_entity.type
_entity.pdbx_description
1 polymer ?
#
loop_
_entity_poly.entity_id
_entity_poly.type
_entity_poly.pdbx_seq_one_letter_code
_entity_poly.pdbx_strand_id
1 'polypeptide(L)'
;MGRGAARDRRTPDRGRAVPSHPAGALRPLRLPLLLSSATRRSAGGPVTDLRVLLGVPFTDEQLAAAQAPLEPGLVVAGAGSGKTSVMAARVVHLVPTGQVEPDRVLGLTFTNKAAAELAGRIGLALATAGVTRAADADGEPQVATYHAFAGRLVTEHGLRLGAEPRARLLADATRYQLAARVLRRHRGPVLHLTRPLPMLVGELVALDAELSEHLVDPADLQGFDLHWVEQLEQTCARD
;
A
#
# COMPACT_ATOMS: atom_id res chain seq x y z
N MET A 1 -36.32 -6.74 61.39
CA MET A 1 -37.04 -7.02 60.13
C MET A 1 -36.63 -5.93 59.14
N GLY A 2 -35.64 -6.13 58.27
CA GLY A 2 -35.78 -6.65 56.89
C GLY A 2 -36.20 -5.52 55.94
N ARG A 3 -35.64 -5.25 54.75
CA ARG A 3 -34.51 -5.75 53.96
C ARG A 3 -34.45 -4.87 52.69
N GLY A 4 -33.23 -4.57 52.19
CA GLY A 4 -32.90 -4.38 50.76
C GLY A 4 -33.39 -3.10 50.05
N ALA A 5 -32.80 -2.64 48.96
CA ALA A 5 -31.56 -3.01 48.26
C ALA A 5 -31.29 -1.88 47.24
N ALA A 6 -30.07 -1.34 47.23
CA ALA A 6 -29.59 -0.50 46.15
C ALA A 6 -29.46 -1.35 44.88
N ARG A 7 -30.13 -0.95 43.79
CA ARG A 7 -29.97 -1.59 42.48
C ARG A 7 -28.85 -0.90 41.71
N ASP A 8 -27.69 -1.54 41.75
CA ASP A 8 -26.64 -1.44 40.74
C ASP A 8 -27.19 -1.91 39.38
N ARG A 9 -26.97 -1.14 38.32
CA ARG A 9 -27.23 -1.52 36.92
C ARG A 9 -26.02 -1.15 36.06
N ARG A 10 -24.87 -1.76 36.34
CA ARG A 10 -23.87 -2.03 35.31
C ARG A 10 -24.17 -3.39 34.67
N THR A 11 -24.73 -3.37 33.47
CA THR A 11 -24.71 -4.55 32.59
C THR A 11 -23.27 -4.77 32.10
N PRO A 12 -22.68 -5.97 32.29
CA PRO A 12 -21.36 -6.28 31.76
C PRO A 12 -21.48 -6.54 30.25
N ASP A 13 -20.73 -5.77 29.46
CA ASP A 13 -20.54 -6.03 28.04
C ASP A 13 -19.80 -7.38 27.89
N ARG A 14 -20.37 -8.27 27.07
CA ARG A 14 -19.88 -9.62 26.87
C ARG A 14 -18.62 -9.54 26.03
N GLY A 15 -17.52 -10.00 26.61
CA GLY A 15 -16.16 -9.86 26.10
C GLY A 15 -16.00 -10.19 24.61
N ARG A 16 -15.57 -9.19 23.85
CA ARG A 16 -14.76 -9.40 22.65
C ARG A 16 -13.31 -9.50 23.10
N ALA A 17 -12.89 -10.69 23.49
CA ALA A 17 -11.48 -10.95 23.80
C ALA A 17 -10.65 -10.68 22.54
N VAL A 18 -9.85 -9.61 22.56
CA VAL A 18 -8.79 -9.41 21.58
C VAL A 18 -7.71 -10.45 21.92
N PRO A 19 -7.38 -11.39 21.02
CA PRO A 19 -6.32 -12.35 21.30
C PRO A 19 -5.00 -11.59 21.45
N SER A 20 -4.46 -11.59 22.67
CA SER A 20 -3.10 -11.14 22.93
C SER A 20 -2.13 -12.14 22.31
N HIS A 21 -1.48 -11.76 21.22
CA HIS A 21 -0.40 -12.54 20.64
C HIS A 21 0.94 -12.06 21.22
N PRO A 22 1.85 -12.97 21.61
CA PRO A 22 3.20 -12.58 21.98
C PRO A 22 3.86 -11.91 20.78
N ALA A 23 4.42 -10.73 21.01
CA ALA A 23 5.16 -9.98 20.01
C ALA A 23 6.33 -10.84 19.50
N GLY A 24 6.32 -11.21 18.21
CA GLY A 24 7.50 -11.78 17.57
C GLY A 24 7.30 -12.77 16.43
N ALA A 25 6.17 -13.48 16.36
CA ALA A 25 6.02 -14.58 15.40
C ALA A 25 5.48 -14.12 14.03
N LEU A 26 6.29 -14.31 12.98
CA LEU A 26 5.86 -14.25 11.59
C LEU A 26 5.06 -15.51 11.24
N ARG A 27 3.76 -15.39 10.96
CA ARG A 27 2.94 -16.53 10.53
C ARG A 27 2.43 -16.31 9.10
N PRO A 28 2.71 -17.22 8.15
CA PRO A 28 2.19 -17.12 6.79
C PRO A 28 0.68 -17.39 6.79
N LEU A 29 -0.11 -16.42 6.35
CA LEU A 29 -1.54 -16.57 6.07
C LEU A 29 -1.75 -16.83 4.57
N ARG A 30 -2.50 -17.88 4.23
CA ARG A 30 -2.87 -18.23 2.85
C ARG A 30 -4.08 -17.40 2.41
N LEU A 31 -3.95 -16.66 1.32
CA LEU A 31 -5.04 -15.87 0.74
C LEU A 31 -5.64 -16.59 -0.49
N PRO A 32 -6.96 -16.50 -0.72
CA PRO A 32 -7.58 -17.04 -1.92
C PRO A 32 -7.08 -16.30 -3.17
N LEU A 33 -6.72 -17.06 -4.21
CA LEU A 33 -6.07 -16.61 -5.45
C LEU A 33 -7.03 -15.86 -6.38
N LEU A 34 -6.60 -14.69 -6.90
CA LEU A 34 -7.20 -14.00 -8.05
C LEU A 34 -6.24 -13.86 -9.25
N LEU A 35 -5.05 -14.48 -9.19
CA LEU A 35 -4.06 -14.43 -10.28
C LEU A 35 -3.74 -15.85 -10.75
N SER A 36 -3.92 -16.07 -12.05
CA SER A 36 -3.61 -17.32 -12.74
C SER A 36 -2.13 -17.69 -12.54
N SER A 37 -1.89 -18.93 -12.13
CA SER A 37 -0.58 -19.50 -11.81
C SER A 37 0.40 -19.35 -12.98
N ALA A 38 1.43 -18.53 -12.78
CA ALA A 38 2.58 -18.50 -13.68
C ALA A 38 3.27 -19.89 -13.69
N THR A 39 3.63 -20.33 -14.89
CA THR A 39 4.30 -21.60 -15.20
C THR A 39 5.47 -21.88 -14.26
N ARG A 40 5.37 -22.99 -13.51
CA ARG A 40 6.47 -23.56 -12.70
C ARG A 40 7.59 -24.01 -13.63
N ARG A 41 8.77 -23.39 -13.53
CA ARG A 41 10.02 -24.03 -13.96
C ARG A 41 10.58 -24.80 -12.76
N SER A 42 10.82 -26.10 -12.94
CA SER A 42 11.49 -26.90 -11.91
C SER A 42 12.95 -26.50 -11.89
N ALA A 43 13.43 -26.06 -10.73
CA ALA A 43 14.72 -25.44 -10.65
C ALA A 43 15.52 -26.16 -9.55
N GLY A 44 16.49 -26.95 -10.01
CA GLY A 44 17.24 -27.95 -9.24
C GLY A 44 18.70 -27.55 -9.01
N GLY A 45 18.94 -26.33 -8.55
CA GLY A 45 20.24 -25.90 -8.03
C GLY A 45 20.40 -26.25 -6.54
N PRO A 46 21.64 -26.43 -6.03
CA PRO A 46 21.86 -26.71 -4.61
C PRO A 46 21.34 -25.56 -3.75
N VAL A 47 20.41 -25.88 -2.83
CA VAL A 47 19.92 -24.93 -1.82
C VAL A 47 21.07 -24.63 -0.87
N THR A 48 21.78 -23.53 -1.12
CA THR A 48 22.73 -23.00 -0.14
C THR A 48 21.94 -22.47 1.05
N ASP A 49 22.40 -22.77 2.26
CA ASP A 49 21.76 -22.31 3.50
C ASP A 49 21.67 -20.77 3.48
N LEU A 50 20.44 -20.24 3.48
CA LEU A 50 20.15 -18.80 3.48
C LEU A 50 20.82 -18.10 4.66
N ARG A 51 20.98 -18.77 5.80
CA ARG A 51 21.66 -18.21 6.98
C ARG A 51 23.12 -17.89 6.66
N VAL A 52 23.80 -18.82 6.00
CA VAL A 52 25.21 -18.67 5.59
C VAL A 52 25.34 -17.63 4.49
N LEU A 53 24.49 -17.70 3.47
CA LEU A 53 24.55 -16.83 2.31
C LEU A 53 24.30 -15.35 2.65
N LEU A 54 23.41 -15.08 3.59
CA LEU A 54 23.02 -13.72 3.98
C LEU A 54 23.76 -13.23 5.22
N GLY A 55 24.50 -14.09 5.92
CA GLY A 55 25.16 -13.75 7.18
C GLY A 55 24.17 -13.33 8.28
N VAL A 56 22.91 -13.79 8.20
CA VAL A 56 21.84 -13.44 9.14
C VAL A 56 21.35 -14.71 9.85
N PRO A 57 21.31 -14.74 11.19
CA PRO A 57 20.78 -15.88 11.94
C PRO A 57 19.25 -15.88 11.90
N PHE A 58 18.66 -16.29 10.78
CA PHE A 58 17.21 -16.38 10.63
C PHE A 58 16.62 -17.44 11.57
N THR A 59 15.49 -17.14 12.23
CA THR A 59 14.70 -18.15 12.94
C THR A 59 14.06 -19.12 11.95
N ASP A 60 13.54 -20.24 12.45
CA ASP A 60 12.88 -21.24 11.59
C ASP A 60 11.61 -20.66 10.95
N GLU A 61 10.88 -19.79 11.65
CA GLU A 61 9.71 -19.07 11.08
C GLU A 61 10.12 -18.10 9.97
N GLN A 62 11.24 -17.40 10.14
CA GLN A 62 11.77 -16.48 9.14
C GLN A 62 12.25 -17.23 7.89
N LEU A 63 12.90 -18.39 8.06
CA LEU A 63 13.26 -19.27 6.95
C LEU A 63 12.02 -19.82 6.24
N ALA A 64 11.03 -20.29 6.99
CA ALA A 64 9.77 -20.78 6.43
C ALA A 64 9.04 -19.68 5.62
N ALA A 65 9.05 -18.44 6.10
CA ALA A 65 8.50 -17.30 5.36
C ALA A 65 9.30 -16.98 4.08
N ALA A 66 10.63 -17.03 4.14
CA ALA A 66 11.48 -16.80 2.96
C ALA A 66 11.29 -17.90 1.90
N GLN A 67 11.19 -19.15 2.32
CA GLN A 67 11.08 -20.34 1.47
C GLN A 67 9.64 -20.72 1.10
N ALA A 68 8.65 -19.92 1.49
CA ALA A 68 7.24 -20.19 1.18
C ALA A 68 7.02 -20.34 -0.35
N PRO A 69 6.07 -21.16 -0.80
CA PRO A 69 5.81 -21.38 -2.23
C PRO A 69 5.44 -20.08 -2.96
N LEU A 70 5.50 -20.09 -4.30
CA LEU A 70 5.08 -18.99 -5.18
C LEU A 70 3.54 -18.88 -5.26
N GLU A 71 2.93 -18.56 -4.12
CA GLU A 71 1.50 -18.33 -3.95
C GLU A 71 1.30 -17.00 -3.19
N PRO A 72 0.14 -16.33 -3.33
CA PRO A 72 -0.20 -15.17 -2.51
C PRO A 72 -0.09 -15.51 -1.02
N GLY A 73 0.68 -14.72 -0.29
CA GLY A 73 0.94 -14.94 1.13
C GLY A 73 1.05 -13.63 1.89
N LEU A 74 0.65 -13.68 3.16
CA LEU A 74 0.77 -12.57 4.10
C LEU A 74 1.74 -12.95 5.22
N VAL A 75 2.73 -12.10 5.46
CA VAL A 75 3.68 -12.21 6.56
C VAL A 75 3.39 -11.10 7.58
N VAL A 76 2.81 -11.48 8.72
CA VAL A 76 2.47 -10.52 9.79
C VAL A 76 3.66 -10.34 10.74
N ALA A 77 4.16 -9.11 10.89
CA ALA A 77 5.36 -8.86 11.66
C ALA A 77 5.31 -7.61 12.54
N GLY A 78 5.70 -7.76 13.81
CA GLY A 78 5.94 -6.64 14.72
C GLY A 78 7.15 -5.78 14.33
N ALA A 79 7.31 -4.61 14.96
CA ALA A 79 8.53 -3.82 14.82
C ALA A 79 9.78 -4.64 15.24
N GLY A 80 10.91 -4.44 14.58
CA GLY A 80 12.17 -5.13 14.91
C GLY A 80 12.27 -6.62 14.53
N SER A 81 11.19 -7.26 14.06
CA SER A 81 11.14 -8.70 13.71
C SER A 81 11.93 -9.12 12.46
N GLY A 82 12.68 -8.22 11.83
CA GLY A 82 13.49 -8.55 10.65
C GLY A 82 12.73 -8.64 9.33
N LYS A 83 11.52 -8.05 9.19
CA LYS A 83 10.70 -8.02 7.96
C LYS A 83 11.52 -7.86 6.67
N THR A 84 12.32 -6.80 6.61
CA THR A 84 13.10 -6.46 5.42
C THR A 84 14.17 -7.51 5.12
N SER A 85 14.76 -8.11 6.15
CA SER A 85 15.72 -9.21 6.00
C SER A 85 15.04 -10.47 5.46
N VAL A 86 13.84 -10.80 5.93
CA VAL A 86 13.04 -11.92 5.40
C VAL A 86 12.63 -11.68 3.95
N MET A 87 12.25 -10.45 3.58
CA MET A 87 11.95 -10.11 2.18
C MET A 87 13.16 -10.26 1.26
N ALA A 88 14.34 -9.77 1.67
CA ALA A 88 15.57 -9.98 0.91
C ALA A 88 15.92 -11.47 0.79
N ALA A 89 15.77 -12.23 1.88
CA ALA A 89 16.00 -13.67 1.90
C ALA A 89 15.06 -14.42 0.94
N ARG A 90 13.81 -13.98 0.82
CA ARG A 90 12.86 -14.55 -0.14
C ARG A 90 13.32 -14.37 -1.58
N VAL A 91 13.81 -13.20 -1.95
CA VAL A 91 14.33 -12.96 -3.31
C VAL A 91 15.54 -13.85 -3.59
N VAL A 92 16.43 -13.97 -2.61
CA VAL A 92 17.67 -14.77 -2.70
C VAL A 92 17.39 -16.28 -2.62
N HIS A 93 16.23 -16.67 -2.12
CA HIS A 93 15.76 -18.04 -2.26
C HIS A 93 15.24 -18.28 -3.68
N LEU A 94 14.38 -17.40 -4.20
CA LEU A 94 13.66 -17.63 -5.46
C LEU A 94 14.54 -17.48 -6.71
N VAL A 95 15.46 -16.52 -6.73
CA VAL A 95 16.26 -16.20 -7.92
C VAL A 95 17.38 -17.22 -8.16
N PRO A 96 18.34 -17.44 -7.23
CA PRO A 96 19.36 -18.48 -7.39
C PRO A 96 18.81 -19.90 -7.56
N THR A 97 17.66 -20.21 -6.96
CA THR A 97 17.07 -21.53 -7.18
C THR A 97 16.51 -21.68 -8.59
N GLY A 98 16.28 -20.60 -9.34
CA GLY A 98 15.73 -20.57 -10.71
C GLY A 98 14.19 -20.54 -10.77
N GLN A 99 13.53 -20.24 -9.66
CA GLN A 99 12.06 -20.15 -9.59
C GLN A 99 11.54 -18.84 -10.20
N VAL A 100 12.30 -17.75 -10.10
CA VAL A 100 11.95 -16.42 -10.59
C VAL A 100 13.17 -15.78 -11.24
N GLU A 101 13.01 -15.19 -12.43
CA GLU A 101 14.08 -14.40 -13.06
C GLU A 101 14.29 -13.08 -12.30
N PRO A 102 15.52 -12.54 -12.23
CA PRO A 102 15.80 -11.31 -11.49
C PRO A 102 14.89 -10.13 -11.89
N ASP A 103 14.67 -9.93 -13.19
CA ASP A 103 13.86 -8.86 -13.77
C ASP A 103 12.35 -8.98 -13.49
N ARG A 104 11.89 -10.15 -13.02
CA ARG A 104 10.49 -10.41 -12.62
C ARG A 104 10.22 -10.15 -11.14
N VAL A 105 11.20 -9.64 -10.41
CA VAL A 105 11.04 -9.26 -9.00
C VAL A 105 10.68 -7.78 -8.89
N LEU A 106 9.53 -7.49 -8.25
CA LEU A 106 9.11 -6.14 -7.89
C LEU A 106 8.93 -6.01 -6.37
N GLY A 107 9.70 -5.11 -5.75
CA GLY A 107 9.56 -4.72 -4.34
C GLY A 107 8.99 -3.30 -4.23
N LEU A 108 7.91 -3.14 -3.46
CA LEU A 108 7.30 -1.84 -3.19
C LEU A 108 7.39 -1.46 -1.72
N THR A 109 7.75 -0.21 -1.44
CA THR A 109 7.79 0.36 -0.08
C THR A 109 7.13 1.72 -0.01
N PHE A 110 6.86 2.21 1.20
CA PHE A 110 6.29 3.55 1.41
C PHE A 110 7.34 4.67 1.38
N THR A 111 8.59 4.39 1.74
CA THR A 111 9.64 5.42 1.84
C THR A 111 10.83 5.12 0.94
N ASN A 112 11.45 6.19 0.44
CA ASN A 112 12.67 6.09 -0.38
C ASN A 112 13.80 5.40 0.39
N LYS A 113 13.93 5.67 1.69
CA LYS A 113 14.93 5.02 2.54
C LYS A 113 14.73 3.51 2.59
N ALA A 114 13.50 3.04 2.81
CA ALA A 114 13.21 1.61 2.85
C ALA A 114 13.40 0.95 1.48
N ALA A 115 13.07 1.64 0.39
CA ALA A 115 13.31 1.14 -0.97
C ALA A 115 14.81 0.95 -1.21
N ALA A 116 15.63 1.97 -0.92
CA ALA A 116 17.07 1.93 -1.10
C ALA A 116 17.73 0.85 -0.22
N GLU A 117 17.30 0.72 1.04
CA GLU A 117 17.79 -0.30 1.96
C GLU A 117 17.46 -1.72 1.47
N LEU A 118 16.23 -1.96 1.01
CA LEU A 118 15.83 -3.26 0.47
C LEU A 118 16.57 -3.58 -0.83
N ALA A 119 16.70 -2.61 -1.74
CA ALA A 119 17.45 -2.77 -2.98
C ALA A 119 18.91 -3.14 -2.72
N GLY A 120 19.58 -2.42 -1.81
CA GLY A 120 20.97 -2.69 -1.43
C GLY A 120 21.14 -4.09 -0.81
N ARG A 121 20.21 -4.53 0.04
CA ARG A 121 20.23 -5.89 0.61
C ARG A 121 20.07 -6.98 -0.44
N ILE A 122 19.12 -6.80 -1.36
CA ILE A 122 18.89 -7.75 -2.46
C ILE A 122 20.12 -7.81 -3.37
N GLY A 123 20.64 -6.65 -3.80
CA GLY A 123 21.80 -6.57 -4.68
C GLY A 123 23.05 -7.22 -4.07
N LEU A 124 23.35 -6.92 -2.80
CA LEU A 124 24.46 -7.54 -2.08
C LEU A 124 24.30 -9.07 -2.01
N ALA A 125 23.11 -9.54 -1.68
CA ALA A 125 22.87 -10.96 -1.51
C ALA A 125 22.91 -11.74 -2.83
N LEU A 126 22.41 -11.18 -3.93
CA LEU A 126 22.52 -11.78 -5.26
C LEU A 126 23.98 -11.80 -5.75
N ALA A 127 24.76 -10.78 -5.42
CA ALA A 127 26.20 -10.76 -5.70
C ALA A 127 26.95 -11.85 -4.94
N THR A 128 26.66 -12.03 -3.65
CA THR A 128 27.22 -13.12 -2.84
C THR A 128 26.79 -14.50 -3.37
N ALA A 129 25.57 -14.63 -3.87
CA ALA A 129 25.05 -15.87 -4.46
C ALA A 129 25.63 -16.19 -5.84
N GLY A 130 26.49 -15.34 -6.40
CA GLY A 130 27.07 -15.53 -7.72
C GLY A 130 26.09 -15.37 -8.88
N VAL A 131 24.88 -14.85 -8.61
CA VAL A 131 23.88 -14.55 -9.65
C VAL A 131 24.31 -13.33 -10.46
N THR A 132 25.04 -12.39 -9.86
CA THR A 132 25.57 -11.22 -10.57
C THR A 132 27.01 -11.46 -11.02
N ARG A 133 27.19 -12.13 -12.17
CA ARG A 133 28.36 -11.99 -13.07
C ARG A 133 28.04 -12.44 -14.50
N ALA A 134 27.48 -11.53 -15.30
CA ALA A 134 27.87 -11.29 -16.69
C ALA A 134 27.22 -9.97 -17.08
N ALA A 135 27.91 -9.14 -17.86
CA ALA A 135 27.35 -7.92 -18.45
C ALA A 135 26.17 -8.19 -19.42
N ASP A 136 25.66 -9.43 -19.45
CA ASP A 136 24.71 -10.01 -20.38
C ASP A 136 23.62 -10.85 -19.69
N ALA A 137 23.53 -10.87 -18.34
CA ALA A 137 22.52 -11.66 -17.63
C ALA A 137 21.24 -10.84 -17.33
N ASP A 138 20.17 -11.18 -18.05
CA ASP A 138 18.75 -10.81 -17.92
C ASP A 138 18.31 -10.02 -16.67
N GLY A 139 18.53 -8.69 -16.70
CA GLY A 139 17.89 -7.66 -15.86
C GLY A 139 18.14 -7.73 -14.34
N GLU A 140 17.57 -6.76 -13.62
CA GLU A 140 17.75 -6.61 -12.15
C GLU A 140 16.39 -6.53 -11.43
N PRO A 141 16.30 -7.01 -10.17
CA PRO A 141 15.14 -6.79 -9.33
C PRO A 141 14.80 -5.31 -9.21
N GLN A 142 13.53 -4.97 -9.45
CA GLN A 142 13.08 -3.60 -9.30
C GLN A 142 12.59 -3.36 -7.88
N VAL A 143 13.14 -2.36 -7.21
CA VAL A 143 12.63 -1.90 -5.91
C VAL A 143 12.33 -0.41 -6.00
N ALA A 144 11.12 -0.02 -5.64
CA ALA A 144 10.65 1.36 -5.75
C ALA A 144 9.66 1.72 -4.63
N THR A 145 9.37 3.00 -4.47
CA THR A 145 8.19 3.41 -3.70
C THR A 145 6.93 3.25 -4.52
N TYR A 146 5.76 3.16 -3.86
CA TYR A 146 4.47 3.14 -4.54
C TYR A 146 4.30 4.30 -5.52
N HIS A 147 4.61 5.53 -5.10
CA HIS A 147 4.50 6.71 -5.97
C HIS A 147 5.47 6.67 -7.15
N ALA A 148 6.73 6.25 -6.94
CA ALA A 148 7.70 6.13 -8.03
C ALA A 148 7.27 5.06 -9.05
N PHE A 149 6.76 3.93 -8.57
CA PHE A 149 6.25 2.87 -9.43
C PHE A 149 5.02 3.32 -10.24
N ALA A 150 4.04 3.96 -9.59
CA ALA A 150 2.88 4.52 -10.28
C ALA A 150 3.28 5.58 -11.33
N GLY A 151 4.26 6.45 -11.00
CA GLY A 151 4.80 7.42 -11.95
C GLY A 151 5.41 6.77 -13.20
N ARG A 152 6.12 5.65 -13.05
CA ARG A 152 6.61 4.86 -14.19
C ARG A 152 5.48 4.31 -15.03
N LEU A 153 4.45 3.72 -14.41
CA LEU A 153 3.28 3.21 -15.13
C LEU A 153 2.58 4.29 -15.96
N VAL A 154 2.41 5.49 -15.39
CA VAL A 154 1.83 6.62 -16.12
C VAL A 154 2.75 7.08 -17.26
N THR A 155 4.06 7.11 -17.04
CA THR A 155 5.03 7.46 -18.10
C THR A 155 5.00 6.46 -19.25
N GLU A 156 4.91 5.16 -18.95
CA GLU A 156 4.97 4.08 -19.95
C GLU A 156 3.63 3.82 -20.65
N HIS A 157 2.51 4.04 -19.94
CA HIS A 157 1.19 3.62 -20.41
C HIS A 157 0.12 4.73 -20.39
N GLY A 158 0.44 5.93 -19.90
CA GLY A 158 -0.51 7.03 -19.72
C GLY A 158 -1.27 7.42 -20.97
N LEU A 159 -0.63 7.34 -22.15
CA LEU A 159 -1.27 7.65 -23.44
C LEU A 159 -2.54 6.82 -23.69
N ARG A 160 -2.61 5.59 -23.17
CA ARG A 160 -3.81 4.74 -23.30
C ARG A 160 -5.02 5.28 -22.54
N LEU A 161 -4.77 6.13 -21.54
CA LEU A 161 -5.78 6.80 -20.72
C LEU A 161 -5.91 8.29 -21.08
N GLY A 162 -5.29 8.74 -22.17
CA GLY A 162 -5.24 10.17 -22.54
C GLY A 162 -4.35 11.02 -21.62
N ALA A 163 -3.54 10.40 -20.76
CA ALA A 163 -2.60 11.09 -19.89
C ALA A 163 -1.25 11.31 -20.60
N GLU A 164 -0.75 12.54 -20.56
CA GLU A 164 0.54 12.90 -21.14
C GLU A 164 1.71 12.27 -20.33
N PRO A 165 2.59 11.45 -20.94
CA PRO A 165 3.70 10.78 -20.25
C PRO A 165 4.65 11.71 -19.48
N ARG A 166 4.76 12.97 -19.90
CA ARG A 166 5.61 13.99 -19.27
C ARG A 166 4.82 15.02 -18.49
N ALA A 167 3.60 14.66 -18.05
CA ALA A 167 2.81 15.52 -17.19
C ALA A 167 3.62 15.93 -15.94
N ARG A 168 3.65 17.23 -15.69
CA ARG A 168 4.37 17.79 -14.54
C ARG A 168 3.60 17.48 -13.25
N LEU A 169 4.27 16.87 -12.29
CA LEU A 169 3.75 16.74 -10.93
C LEU A 169 3.62 18.13 -10.27
N LEU A 170 2.43 18.40 -9.72
CA LEU A 170 2.16 19.64 -9.01
C LEU A 170 2.48 19.47 -7.52
N ALA A 171 3.29 20.38 -6.98
CA ALA A 171 3.47 20.48 -5.54
C ALA A 171 2.23 21.11 -4.88
N ASP A 172 2.04 20.87 -3.59
CA ASP A 172 0.86 21.33 -2.83
C ASP A 172 0.65 22.84 -2.92
N ALA A 173 1.73 23.63 -2.86
CA ALA A 173 1.67 25.08 -3.04
C ALA A 173 1.13 25.47 -4.42
N THR A 174 1.51 24.73 -5.48
CA THR A 174 1.02 24.97 -6.84
C THR A 174 -0.43 24.54 -6.99
N ARG A 175 -0.84 23.41 -6.37
CA ARG A 175 -2.25 22.99 -6.31
C ARG A 175 -3.12 24.07 -5.64
N TYR A 176 -2.68 24.58 -4.49
CA TYR A 176 -3.36 25.67 -3.79
C TYR A 176 -3.47 26.94 -4.64
N GLN A 177 -2.38 27.35 -5.30
CA GLN A 177 -2.39 28.53 -6.18
C GLN A 177 -3.33 28.36 -7.38
N LEU A 178 -3.42 27.15 -7.94
CA LEU A 178 -4.35 26.84 -9.02
C LEU A 178 -5.81 26.90 -8.53
N ALA A 179 -6.12 26.27 -7.39
CA ALA A 179 -7.42 26.32 -6.75
C ALA A 179 -7.86 27.77 -6.46
N ALA A 180 -6.97 28.57 -5.88
CA ALA A 180 -7.24 30.00 -5.64
C ALA A 180 -7.49 30.78 -6.94
N ARG A 181 -6.81 30.44 -8.03
CA ARG A 181 -7.04 31.05 -9.35
C ARG A 181 -8.40 30.65 -9.91
N VAL A 182 -8.80 29.39 -9.80
CA VAL A 182 -10.12 28.89 -10.23
C VAL A 182 -11.23 29.63 -9.49
N LEU A 183 -11.16 29.68 -8.15
CA LEU A 183 -12.17 30.35 -7.33
C LEU A 183 -12.28 31.85 -7.63
N ARG A 184 -11.16 32.56 -7.77
CA ARG A 184 -11.18 34.01 -8.12
C ARG A 184 -11.73 34.30 -9.52
N ARG A 185 -11.62 33.35 -10.45
CA ARG A 185 -12.12 33.51 -11.83
C ARG A 185 -13.55 33.01 -11.99
N HIS A 186 -14.10 32.35 -10.98
CA HIS A 186 -15.49 31.91 -10.99
C HIS A 186 -16.42 33.12 -11.09
N ARG A 187 -17.34 33.10 -12.05
CA ARG A 187 -18.33 34.17 -12.30
C ARG A 187 -19.77 33.71 -12.07
N GLY A 188 -19.98 32.45 -11.74
CA GLY A 188 -21.30 31.92 -11.43
C GLY A 188 -21.80 32.40 -10.06
N PRO A 189 -23.10 32.27 -9.80
CA PRO A 189 -23.65 32.54 -8.49
C PRO A 189 -23.10 31.53 -7.49
N VAL A 190 -22.58 32.01 -6.36
CA VAL A 190 -22.21 31.17 -5.22
C VAL A 190 -23.23 31.41 -4.13
N LEU A 191 -24.14 30.46 -3.96
CA LEU A 191 -25.19 30.52 -2.95
C LEU A 191 -24.64 30.00 -1.61
N HIS A 192 -25.19 30.52 -0.51
CA HIS A 192 -24.89 30.05 0.85
C HIS A 192 -23.41 30.09 1.26
N LEU A 193 -22.65 31.05 0.74
CA LEU A 193 -21.26 31.25 1.14
C LEU A 193 -21.19 31.71 2.60
N THR A 194 -20.74 30.82 3.50
CA THR A 194 -20.63 31.11 4.94
C THR A 194 -19.19 31.38 5.38
N ARG A 195 -18.20 31.18 4.50
CA ARG A 195 -16.76 31.27 4.83
C ARG A 195 -15.98 32.22 3.90
N PRO A 196 -14.90 32.85 4.39
CA PRO A 196 -14.00 33.67 3.57
C PRO A 196 -13.25 32.86 2.51
N LEU A 197 -12.89 33.54 1.40
CA LEU A 197 -12.24 32.92 0.25
C LEU A 197 -11.01 32.04 0.56
N PRO A 198 -10.05 32.44 1.43
CA PRO A 198 -8.89 31.59 1.72
C PRO A 198 -9.23 30.23 2.34
N MET A 199 -10.31 30.14 3.14
CA MET A 199 -10.78 28.88 3.70
C MET A 199 -11.37 27.99 2.61
N LEU A 200 -12.13 28.56 1.68
CA LEU A 200 -12.70 27.83 0.53
C LEU A 200 -11.62 27.21 -0.38
N VAL A 201 -10.48 27.89 -0.55
CA VAL A 201 -9.36 27.31 -1.31
C VAL A 201 -8.84 26.04 -0.63
N GLY A 202 -8.69 26.09 0.69
CA GLY A 202 -8.25 24.93 1.47
C GLY A 202 -9.26 23.78 1.41
N GLU A 203 -10.54 24.09 1.55
CA GLU A 203 -11.64 23.12 1.45
C GLU A 203 -11.72 22.47 0.07
N LEU A 204 -11.55 23.25 -1.00
CA LEU A 204 -11.54 22.72 -2.36
C LEU A 204 -10.38 21.73 -2.58
N VAL A 205 -9.17 22.07 -2.13
CA VAL A 205 -8.01 21.18 -2.25
C VAL A 205 -8.17 19.93 -1.38
N ALA A 206 -8.75 20.07 -0.19
CA ALA A 206 -9.03 18.94 0.69
C ALA A 206 -10.08 18.00 0.08
N LEU A 207 -11.18 18.54 -0.45
CA LEU A 207 -12.22 17.76 -1.10
C LEU A 207 -11.69 17.02 -2.33
N ASP A 208 -10.90 17.69 -3.19
CA ASP A 208 -10.23 17.07 -4.34
C ASP A 208 -9.30 15.91 -3.93
N ALA A 209 -8.60 16.05 -2.79
CA ALA A 209 -7.77 14.98 -2.24
C ALA A 209 -8.61 13.78 -1.77
N GLU A 210 -9.69 14.02 -1.00
CA GLU A 210 -10.58 12.94 -0.52
C GLU A 210 -11.26 12.21 -1.68
N LEU A 211 -11.77 12.93 -2.68
CA LEU A 211 -12.34 12.34 -3.88
C LEU A 211 -11.33 11.45 -4.62
N SER A 212 -10.08 11.92 -4.75
CA SER A 212 -9.02 11.17 -5.41
C SER A 212 -8.61 9.91 -4.64
N GLU A 213 -8.47 9.99 -3.31
CA GLU A 213 -8.12 8.84 -2.45
C GLU A 213 -9.22 7.76 -2.47
N HIS A 214 -10.48 8.18 -2.60
CA HIS A 214 -11.64 7.28 -2.65
C HIS A 214 -12.07 6.90 -4.07
N LEU A 215 -11.38 7.39 -5.10
CA LEU A 215 -11.69 7.15 -6.52
C LEU A 215 -13.14 7.54 -6.90
N VAL A 216 -13.61 8.68 -6.38
CA VAL A 216 -14.95 9.21 -6.62
C VAL A 216 -14.90 10.35 -7.64
N ASP A 217 -15.71 10.27 -8.69
CA ASP A 217 -15.83 11.36 -9.66
C ASP A 217 -16.63 12.53 -9.07
N PRO A 218 -16.25 13.79 -9.32
CA PRO A 218 -17.03 14.94 -8.86
C PRO A 218 -18.52 14.90 -9.27
N ALA A 219 -18.86 14.30 -10.41
CA ALA A 219 -20.24 14.15 -10.84
C ALA A 219 -21.04 13.20 -9.93
N ASP A 220 -20.40 12.14 -9.42
CA ASP A 220 -21.03 11.19 -8.49
C ASP A 220 -21.35 11.87 -7.16
N LEU A 221 -20.41 12.68 -6.64
CA LEU A 221 -20.64 13.47 -5.43
C LEU A 221 -21.78 14.47 -5.62
N GLN A 222 -21.83 15.17 -6.76
CA GLN A 222 -22.91 16.10 -7.06
C GLN A 222 -24.27 15.40 -7.13
N GLY A 223 -24.33 14.22 -7.76
CA GLY A 223 -25.54 13.40 -7.79
C GLY A 223 -26.01 12.98 -6.39
N PHE A 224 -25.06 12.58 -5.54
CA PHE A 224 -25.35 12.24 -4.14
C PHE A 224 -25.89 13.45 -3.36
N ASP A 225 -25.23 14.61 -3.48
CA ASP A 225 -25.64 15.83 -2.76
C ASP A 225 -27.04 16.29 -3.14
N LEU A 226 -27.38 16.29 -4.44
CA LEU A 226 -28.71 16.64 -4.91
C LEU A 226 -29.77 15.69 -4.37
N HIS A 227 -29.52 14.37 -4.46
CA HIS A 227 -30.44 13.37 -3.95
C HIS A 227 -30.64 13.50 -2.43
N TRP A 228 -29.57 13.76 -1.70
CA TRP A 228 -29.60 13.95 -0.25
C TRP A 228 -30.40 15.18 0.16
N VAL A 229 -30.21 16.31 -0.53
CA VAL A 229 -30.99 17.54 -0.29
C VAL A 229 -32.48 17.30 -0.53
N GLU A 230 -32.85 16.65 -1.65
CA GLU A 230 -34.24 16.30 -1.93
C GLU A 230 -34.86 15.43 -0.83
N GLN A 231 -34.11 14.44 -0.32
CA GLN A 231 -34.58 13.59 0.79
C GLN A 231 -34.80 14.39 2.08
N LEU A 232 -33.89 15.32 2.40
CA LEU A 232 -34.02 16.19 3.57
C LEU A 232 -35.25 17.09 3.44
N GLU A 233 -35.45 17.73 2.29
CA GLU A 233 -36.61 18.58 2.03
C GLU A 233 -37.93 17.80 2.14
N GLN A 234 -37.99 16.59 1.59
CA GLN A 234 -39.17 15.72 1.69
C GLN A 234 -39.45 15.28 3.13
N THR A 235 -38.41 15.08 3.94
CA THR A 235 -38.55 14.69 5.35
C THR A 235 -39.06 15.86 6.18
N CYS A 236 -38.46 17.05 6.03
CA CYS A 236 -38.88 18.25 6.74
C CYS A 236 -40.28 18.74 6.32
N ALA A 237 -40.72 18.48 5.08
CA ALA A 237 -42.06 18.85 4.63
C ALA A 237 -43.18 17.94 5.15
N ARG A 238 -42.85 16.82 5.79
CA ARG A 238 -43.81 15.87 6.38
C ARG A 238 -44.07 16.10 7.87
N ASP A 239 -43.28 16.96 8.52
CA ASP A 239 -43.45 17.42 9.90
C ASP A 239 -44.14 18.79 9.94
#